data_AF-A0A7K1SDF0-F1
#
_entry.id   AF-A0A7K1SDF0-F1
#
_cell.length_a   1.000
_cell.length_b   1.000
_cell.length_c   1.000
_cell.angle_alpha   90.00
_cell.angle_beta   90.00
_cell.angle_gamma   90.00
#
_symmetry.space_group_name_H-M   'P 1'
#
loop_
_entity.id
_entity.type
_entity.pdbx_description
1 polymer ?
#
loop_
_entity_poly.entity_id
_entity_poly.type
_entity_poly.pdbx_seq_one_letter_code
_entity_poly.pdbx_strand_id
1 'polypeptide(L)'
;MKKSLTVLSLLLMGVLAAAQTKPTSSTTTTPTPPTVISVIESVSGKQFLPDTAFAALSEEDETLLTKEPIANWGLLQESGPSMAYSNLVIGTRSYQLVITRQPKEVFPKAMLLRFTTPKSKPEPIARGTLKPKADEKLK
;
A
#
# COMPACT_ATOMS: atom_id res chain seq x y z
N MET A 1 45.99 -2.45 -58.10
CA MET A 1 46.68 -2.45 -56.79
C MET A 1 45.60 -2.28 -55.73
N LYS A 2 45.15 -3.38 -55.09
CA LYS A 2 45.66 -3.96 -53.83
C LYS A 2 45.26 -3.12 -52.59
N LYS A 3 44.26 -3.65 -51.85
CA LYS A 3 44.01 -3.56 -50.38
C LYS A 3 43.45 -2.19 -49.89
N SER A 4 42.18 -2.01 -49.53
CA SER A 4 41.28 -2.72 -48.59
C SER A 4 41.78 -2.76 -47.14
N LEU A 5 40.89 -2.34 -46.21
CA LEU A 5 40.94 -2.50 -44.75
C LEU A 5 42.10 -1.73 -44.08
N THR A 6 41.91 -0.81 -43.12
CA THR A 6 41.51 -1.13 -41.74
C THR A 6 41.44 0.19 -40.93
N VAL A 7 40.31 0.90 -40.87
CA VAL A 7 40.16 2.04 -39.92
C VAL A 7 38.83 2.00 -39.15
N LEU A 8 37.94 1.04 -39.44
CA LEU A 8 36.62 0.95 -38.78
C LEU A 8 36.57 0.00 -37.58
N SER A 9 37.73 -0.43 -37.04
CA SER A 9 37.76 -1.45 -35.99
C SER A 9 37.83 -0.91 -34.56
N LEU A 10 37.61 0.39 -34.35
CA LEU A 10 37.83 1.05 -33.06
C LEU A 10 36.58 1.70 -32.43
N LEU A 11 35.38 1.14 -32.66
CA LEU A 11 34.14 1.70 -32.07
C LEU A 11 33.16 0.68 -31.49
N LEU A 12 33.57 -0.58 -31.24
CA LEU A 12 32.70 -1.58 -30.63
C LEU A 12 33.38 -2.32 -29.47
N MET A 13 33.77 -1.59 -28.43
CA MET A 13 34.01 -2.21 -27.12
C MET A 13 33.44 -1.33 -26.02
N GLY A 14 32.44 -1.89 -25.32
CA GLY A 14 32.17 -1.51 -23.94
C GLY A 14 30.99 -0.59 -23.70
N VAL A 15 29.84 -0.80 -24.35
CA VAL A 15 28.58 -0.39 -23.69
C VAL A 15 28.41 -1.34 -22.50
N LEU A 16 28.62 -0.80 -21.31
CA LEU A 16 28.28 -1.44 -20.04
C LEU A 16 26.81 -1.90 -20.11
N ALA A 17 26.61 -3.20 -20.30
CA ALA A 17 25.39 -3.82 -19.82
C ALA A 17 25.46 -3.74 -18.29
N ALA A 18 24.78 -2.75 -17.72
CA ALA A 18 24.39 -2.82 -16.32
C ALA A 18 23.47 -4.05 -16.21
N ALA A 19 24.07 -5.21 -15.92
CA ALA A 19 23.38 -6.39 -15.48
C ALA A 19 22.75 -6.04 -14.13
N GLN A 20 21.57 -5.42 -14.20
CA GLN A 20 20.74 -5.14 -13.06
C GLN A 20 20.34 -6.51 -12.52
N THR A 21 20.98 -6.92 -11.42
CA THR A 21 20.55 -8.05 -10.62
C THR A 21 19.18 -7.71 -10.07
N LYS A 22 18.14 -7.94 -10.88
CA LYS A 22 16.78 -8.08 -10.40
C LYS A 22 16.86 -9.18 -9.34
N PRO A 23 16.51 -8.92 -8.07
CA PRO A 23 16.29 -10.01 -7.15
C PRO A 23 15.16 -10.84 -7.74
N THR A 24 15.50 -12.02 -8.22
CA THR A 24 14.55 -13.11 -8.44
C THR A 24 14.07 -13.52 -7.06
N SER A 25 13.18 -12.72 -6.48
CA SER A 25 12.38 -13.12 -5.33
C SER A 25 11.26 -14.02 -5.86
N SER A 26 11.61 -15.27 -6.10
CA SER A 26 10.67 -16.39 -6.18
C SER A 26 10.05 -16.63 -4.79
N THR A 27 9.23 -15.69 -4.35
CA THR A 27 8.25 -15.82 -3.28
C THR A 27 7.12 -14.88 -3.64
N THR A 28 5.96 -15.42 -4.01
CA THR A 28 4.73 -14.67 -4.37
C THR A 28 4.12 -14.00 -3.13
N THR A 29 4.86 -13.06 -2.55
CA THR A 29 4.37 -12.10 -1.56
C THR A 29 4.29 -10.76 -2.25
N THR A 30 3.14 -10.41 -2.82
CA THR A 30 2.91 -9.06 -3.31
C THR A 30 2.88 -8.13 -2.09
N PRO A 31 3.83 -7.19 -1.94
CA PRO A 31 3.82 -6.26 -0.82
C PRO A 31 2.55 -5.38 -0.90
N THR A 32 2.02 -4.98 0.26
CA THR A 32 0.87 -4.06 0.31
C THR A 32 1.19 -2.79 -0.49
N PRO A 33 0.31 -2.35 -1.42
CA PRO A 33 0.59 -1.20 -2.25
C PRO A 33 0.88 0.08 -1.43
N PRO A 34 1.85 0.92 -1.84
CA PRO A 34 2.19 2.15 -1.10
C PRO A 34 1.01 3.10 -0.90
N THR A 35 0.10 3.20 -1.87
CA THR A 35 -1.12 4.00 -1.75
C THR A 35 -1.96 3.57 -0.56
N VAL A 36 -2.14 2.27 -0.36
CA VAL A 36 -2.94 1.74 0.76
C VAL A 36 -2.29 2.09 2.09
N ILE A 37 -0.96 1.97 2.17
CA ILE A 37 -0.19 2.38 3.36
C ILE A 37 -0.44 3.88 3.62
N SER A 38 -0.22 4.73 2.64
CA SER A 38 -0.38 6.19 2.76
C SER A 38 -1.78 6.60 3.20
N VAL A 39 -2.82 5.98 2.64
CA VAL A 39 -4.22 6.22 3.03
C VAL A 39 -4.45 5.85 4.49
N ILE A 40 -4.03 4.65 4.91
CA ILE A 40 -4.22 4.20 6.30
C ILE A 40 -3.46 5.12 7.26
N GLU A 41 -2.24 5.52 6.94
CA GLU A 41 -1.44 6.42 7.78
C GLU A 41 -1.99 7.84 7.85
N SER A 42 -2.61 8.30 6.78
CA SER A 42 -3.23 9.64 6.71
C SER A 42 -4.53 9.69 7.49
N VAL A 43 -5.39 8.66 7.35
CA VAL A 43 -6.68 8.58 8.07
C VAL A 43 -6.46 8.28 9.55
N SER A 44 -5.54 7.38 9.90
CA SER A 44 -5.28 7.00 11.30
C SER A 44 -4.35 7.97 12.05
N GLY A 45 -3.59 8.79 11.32
CA GLY A 45 -2.52 9.62 11.87
C GLY A 45 -1.29 8.84 12.36
N LYS A 46 -1.27 7.51 12.22
CA LYS A 46 -0.24 6.61 12.77
C LYS A 46 0.62 6.00 11.66
N GLN A 47 1.77 5.44 12.01
CA GLN A 47 2.56 4.63 11.09
C GLN A 47 1.91 3.26 10.93
N PHE A 48 1.76 2.78 9.70
CA PHE A 48 1.14 1.50 9.39
C PHE A 48 2.21 0.48 9.00
N LEU A 49 2.24 -0.65 9.72
CA LEU A 49 3.10 -1.78 9.41
C LEU A 49 2.22 -2.94 8.93
N PRO A 50 2.22 -3.28 7.64
CA PRO A 50 1.43 -4.39 7.12
C PRO A 50 1.84 -5.73 7.74
N ASP A 51 0.87 -6.49 8.24
CA ASP A 51 1.09 -7.80 8.89
C ASP A 51 0.74 -8.96 7.93
N THR A 52 -0.04 -8.69 6.88
CA THR A 52 -0.56 -9.72 5.98
C THR A 52 -0.61 -9.18 4.55
N ALA A 53 -0.12 -9.99 3.60
CA ALA A 53 -0.31 -9.75 2.18
C ALA A 53 -1.70 -10.26 1.78
N PHE A 54 -2.58 -9.36 1.33
CA PHE A 54 -3.83 -9.74 0.67
C PHE A 54 -3.58 -9.86 -0.84
N ALA A 55 -4.52 -10.47 -1.56
CA ALA A 55 -4.48 -10.49 -3.03
C ALA A 55 -4.23 -9.07 -3.56
N ALA A 56 -3.47 -8.97 -4.65
CA ALA A 56 -3.12 -7.69 -5.24
C ALA A 56 -4.38 -6.82 -5.43
N LEU A 57 -4.29 -5.57 -5.00
CA LEU A 57 -5.34 -4.58 -5.16
C LEU A 57 -5.66 -4.47 -6.67
N SER A 58 -6.94 -4.36 -7.04
CA SER A 58 -7.26 -4.13 -8.45
C SER A 58 -6.77 -2.74 -8.87
N GLU A 59 -6.37 -2.59 -10.13
CA GLU A 59 -5.94 -1.29 -10.67
C GLU A 59 -7.00 -0.20 -10.47
N GLU A 60 -8.29 -0.58 -10.52
CA GLU A 60 -9.41 0.31 -10.25
C GLU A 60 -9.38 0.81 -8.80
N ASP A 61 -9.23 -0.10 -7.82
CA ASP A 61 -9.23 0.31 -6.42
C ASP A 61 -7.98 1.11 -6.06
N GLU A 62 -6.83 0.78 -6.63
CA GLU A 62 -5.60 1.58 -6.46
C GLU A 62 -5.78 2.99 -7.02
N THR A 63 -6.38 3.10 -8.20
CA THR A 63 -6.68 4.39 -8.84
C THR A 63 -7.64 5.21 -8.01
N LEU A 64 -8.71 4.61 -7.49
CA LEU A 64 -9.69 5.28 -6.65
C LEU A 64 -9.06 5.76 -5.34
N LEU A 65 -8.36 4.89 -4.62
CA LEU A 65 -7.71 5.24 -3.36
C LEU A 65 -6.59 6.28 -3.53
N THR A 66 -5.94 6.33 -4.69
CA THR A 66 -4.91 7.33 -4.99
C THR A 66 -5.52 8.70 -5.31
N LYS A 67 -6.65 8.73 -6.02
CA LYS A 67 -7.27 9.98 -6.50
C LYS A 67 -8.13 10.65 -5.46
N GLU A 68 -8.75 9.89 -4.56
CA GLU A 68 -9.64 10.45 -3.56
C GLU A 68 -8.86 11.23 -2.49
N PRO A 69 -9.20 12.51 -2.27
CA PRO A 69 -8.64 13.29 -1.17
C PRO A 69 -8.90 12.63 0.18
N ILE A 70 -7.93 12.70 1.08
CA ILE A 70 -8.08 12.20 2.46
C ILE A 70 -9.27 12.87 3.17
N ALA A 71 -9.58 14.13 2.85
CA ALA A 71 -10.74 14.84 3.40
C ALA A 71 -12.11 14.25 3.03
N ASN A 72 -12.17 13.39 2.00
CA ASN A 72 -13.41 12.68 1.63
C ASN A 72 -13.67 11.46 2.52
N TRP A 73 -12.68 11.03 3.32
CA TRP A 73 -12.90 10.04 4.34
C TRP A 73 -13.73 10.64 5.46
N GLY A 74 -14.72 9.85 5.94
CA GLY A 74 -15.42 10.19 7.16
C GLY A 74 -14.43 10.33 8.31
N LEU A 75 -14.74 11.20 9.27
CA LEU A 75 -13.97 11.27 10.51
C LEU A 75 -13.94 9.91 11.19
N LEU A 76 -12.87 9.64 11.94
CA LEU A 76 -12.76 8.41 12.71
C LEU A 76 -13.87 8.39 13.77
N GLN A 77 -14.77 7.41 13.69
CA GLN A 77 -15.89 7.23 14.60
C GLN A 77 -15.58 6.10 15.57
N GLU A 78 -15.81 6.33 16.86
CA GLU A 78 -15.70 5.30 17.88
C GLU A 78 -16.89 4.34 17.82
N SER A 79 -16.62 3.05 17.92
CA SER A 79 -17.61 1.97 17.94
C SER A 79 -17.34 1.08 19.15
N GLY A 80 -17.81 1.53 20.31
CA GLY A 80 -17.52 0.86 21.57
C GLY A 80 -16.07 1.05 22.03
N PRO A 81 -15.64 0.30 23.06
CA PRO A 81 -14.44 0.61 23.83
C PRO A 81 -13.12 0.27 23.13
N SER A 82 -13.16 -0.53 22.06
CA SER A 82 -11.96 -1.13 21.46
C SER A 82 -11.92 -1.04 19.94
N MET A 83 -12.86 -0.34 19.33
CA MET A 83 -12.97 -0.25 17.88
C MET A 83 -13.28 1.18 17.45
N ALA A 84 -12.63 1.62 16.39
CA ALA A 84 -12.97 2.82 15.67
C ALA A 84 -13.01 2.51 14.17
N TYR A 85 -13.75 3.28 13.40
CA TYR A 85 -13.82 3.11 11.96
C TYR A 85 -13.90 4.44 11.22
N SER A 86 -13.52 4.43 9.95
CA SER A 86 -13.73 5.53 9.00
C SER A 86 -14.15 4.94 7.66
N ASN A 87 -15.06 5.62 6.97
CA ASN A 87 -15.61 5.16 5.71
C ASN A 87 -15.26 6.14 4.58
N LEU A 88 -15.01 5.60 3.40
CA LEU A 88 -14.95 6.33 2.14
C LEU A 88 -15.99 5.71 1.19
N VAL A 89 -16.83 6.53 0.58
CA VAL A 89 -17.86 6.07 -0.38
C VAL A 89 -17.62 6.76 -1.71
N ILE A 90 -17.46 5.98 -2.78
CA ILE A 90 -17.18 6.48 -4.13
C ILE A 90 -18.13 5.78 -5.10
N GLY A 91 -19.18 6.49 -5.53
CA GLY A 91 -20.21 5.91 -6.38
C GLY A 91 -20.84 4.66 -5.74
N THR A 92 -20.66 3.50 -6.36
CA THR A 92 -21.18 2.21 -5.88
C THR A 92 -20.20 1.42 -5.00
N ARG A 93 -18.93 1.83 -4.94
CA ARG A 93 -17.90 1.21 -4.12
C ARG A 93 -17.77 1.95 -2.79
N SER A 94 -17.38 1.22 -1.75
CA SER A 94 -16.99 1.85 -0.49
C SER A 94 -15.84 1.11 0.16
N TYR A 95 -15.09 1.85 0.96
CA TYR A 95 -13.97 1.37 1.74
C TYR A 95 -14.22 1.70 3.19
N GLN A 96 -13.81 0.80 4.07
CA GLN A 96 -13.89 1.00 5.51
C GLN A 96 -12.55 0.68 6.13
N LEU A 97 -11.96 1.69 6.76
CA LEU A 97 -10.83 1.49 7.65
C LEU A 97 -11.39 1.14 9.03
N VAL A 98 -11.05 -0.04 9.52
CA VAL A 98 -11.37 -0.49 10.88
C VAL A 98 -10.09 -0.50 11.70
N ILE A 99 -10.13 0.13 12.86
CA ILE A 99 -9.05 0.10 13.84
C ILE A 99 -9.56 -0.61 15.08
N THR A 100 -8.85 -1.65 15.53
CA THR A 100 -9.19 -2.40 16.75
C THR A 100 -8.02 -2.39 17.71
N ARG A 101 -8.30 -2.28 19.01
CA ARG A 101 -7.29 -2.43 20.07
C ARG A 101 -7.81 -3.40 21.12
N GLN A 102 -7.30 -4.62 21.11
CA GLN A 102 -7.66 -5.56 22.17
C GLN A 102 -6.92 -5.23 23.48
N PRO A 103 -7.47 -5.56 24.66
CA PRO A 103 -6.84 -5.23 25.95
C PRO A 103 -5.40 -5.74 26.14
N LYS A 104 -5.04 -6.84 25.47
CA LYS A 104 -3.72 -7.46 25.53
C LYS A 104 -2.76 -6.98 24.45
N GLU A 105 -3.24 -6.19 23.49
CA GLU A 105 -2.43 -5.72 22.37
C GLU A 105 -1.70 -4.42 22.73
N VAL A 106 -0.38 -4.43 22.53
CA VAL A 106 0.46 -3.26 22.76
C VAL A 106 0.10 -2.12 21.80
N PHE A 107 -0.19 -2.47 20.55
CA PHE A 107 -0.50 -1.53 19.47
C PHE A 107 -1.84 -1.87 18.84
N PRO A 108 -2.64 -0.87 18.43
CA PRO A 108 -3.85 -1.10 17.65
C PRO A 108 -3.55 -1.78 16.32
N LYS A 109 -4.51 -2.55 15.81
CA LYS A 109 -4.50 -3.11 14.47
C LYS A 109 -5.41 -2.31 13.56
N ALA A 110 -4.98 -2.10 12.33
CA ALA A 110 -5.78 -1.54 11.25
C ALA A 110 -6.10 -2.62 10.22
N MET A 111 -7.32 -2.57 9.69
CA MET A 111 -7.78 -3.40 8.58
C MET A 111 -8.57 -2.53 7.62
N LEU A 112 -8.16 -2.52 6.36
CA LEU A 112 -8.88 -1.84 5.30
C LEU A 112 -9.74 -2.86 4.55
N LEU A 113 -11.04 -2.57 4.51
CA LEU A 113 -12.07 -3.39 3.89
C LEU A 113 -12.57 -2.71 2.62
N ARG A 114 -12.83 -3.49 1.59
CA ARG A 114 -13.48 -3.09 0.34
C ARG A 114 -14.89 -3.67 0.30
N PHE A 115 -15.85 -2.87 -0.13
CA PHE A 115 -17.20 -3.27 -0.51
C PHE A 115 -17.40 -2.89 -1.97
N THR A 116 -17.51 -3.90 -2.84
CA THR A 116 -17.72 -3.69 -4.28
C THR A 116 -19.11 -3.14 -4.58
N THR A 117 -20.08 -3.44 -3.71
CA THR A 117 -21.41 -2.84 -3.67
C THR A 117 -21.86 -2.64 -2.22
N PRO A 118 -22.85 -1.77 -1.93
CA PRO A 118 -23.31 -1.52 -0.55
C PRO A 118 -23.85 -2.76 0.18
N LYS A 119 -24.22 -3.82 -0.55
CA LYS A 119 -24.72 -5.09 0.00
C LYS A 119 -23.71 -6.23 -0.07
N SER A 120 -22.52 -5.98 -0.62
CA SER A 120 -21.48 -7.00 -0.74
C SER A 120 -20.88 -7.35 0.62
N LYS A 121 -20.37 -8.58 0.74
CA LYS A 121 -19.54 -8.96 1.87
C LYS A 121 -18.24 -8.15 1.82
N PRO A 122 -17.76 -7.60 2.95
CA PRO A 122 -16.48 -6.90 2.97
C PRO A 122 -15.32 -7.85 2.63
N GLU A 123 -14.41 -7.35 1.81
CA GLU A 123 -13.17 -8.03 1.45
C GLU A 123 -11.98 -7.28 2.03
N PRO A 124 -11.16 -7.93 2.88
CA PRO A 124 -9.97 -7.28 3.42
C PRO A 124 -8.93 -7.10 2.31
N ILE A 125 -8.44 -5.87 2.15
CA ILE A 125 -7.43 -5.51 1.16
C ILE A 125 -6.10 -5.08 1.80
N ALA A 126 -6.11 -4.74 3.10
CA ALA A 126 -4.90 -4.59 3.89
C ALA A 126 -5.18 -4.84 5.37
N ARG A 127 -4.16 -5.29 6.09
CA ARG A 127 -4.16 -5.48 7.54
C ARG A 127 -2.76 -5.26 8.08
N GLY A 128 -2.69 -4.62 9.23
CA GLY A 128 -1.41 -4.30 9.85
C GLY A 128 -1.56 -3.74 11.25
N THR A 129 -0.42 -3.42 11.83
CA THR A 129 -0.29 -2.79 13.13
C THR A 129 -0.07 -1.28 12.98
N LEU A 130 -0.71 -0.48 13.84
CA LEU A 130 -0.52 0.97 13.91
C LEU A 130 0.44 1.35 15.03
N LYS A 131 1.56 1.98 14.68
CA LYS A 131 2.53 2.52 15.64
C LYS A 131 2.49 4.05 15.68
N PRO A 132 2.84 4.67 16.82
CA PRO A 132 3.07 6.13 16.86
C PRO A 132 4.11 6.52 15.81
N LYS A 133 3.94 7.67 15.18
CA LYS A 133 4.97 8.21 14.28
C LYS A 133 6.20 8.61 15.12
N ALA A 134 7.40 8.59 14.52
CA ALA A 134 8.64 8.85 15.25
C ALA A 134 8.66 10.22 15.96
N ASP A 135 7.94 11.20 15.42
CA ASP A 135 7.80 12.55 15.97
C ASP A 135 6.74 12.66 17.08
N GLU A 136 5.98 11.58 17.30
CA GLU A 136 4.92 11.44 18.30
C GLU A 136 5.42 10.63 19.51
N LYS A 137 6.72 10.70 19.83
CA LYS A 137 7.22 10.16 21.10
C LYS A 137 6.64 10.99 22.25
N LEU A 138 5.70 10.35 22.96
CA LEU A 138 5.21 10.63 24.33
C LEU A 138 5.85 11.87 24.95
N LYS A 139 5.12 12.98 24.86
CA LYS A 139 5.29 14.11 25.77
C LYS A 139 4.63 13.79 27.11
#